data_AF-A0A5B7BBT5-F1
#
_entry.id   AF-A0A5B7BBT5-F1
#
_cell.length_a   1.000
_cell.length_b   1.000
_cell.length_c   1.000
_cell.angle_alpha   90.00
_cell.angle_beta   90.00
_cell.angle_gamma   90.00
#
_symmetry.space_group_name_H-M   'P 1'
#
loop_
_entity.id
_entity.type
_entity.pdbx_description
1 polymer ?
#
loop_
_entity_poly.entity_id
_entity_poly.type
_entity_poly.pdbx_seq_one_letter_code
_entity_poly.pdbx_strand_id
1 'polypeptide(L)'
;MVSPKKNQSKGFFAAMTSGLSMFGNAMHRSVNGLLGYEGVEVINPDGGKEDAEEEAQRGRWKQEERDSYWKMMHEYIGSDITSLVTLPVLIFEPMTMLQKMAELMEYSHLLDRADECEDPYMRLVYASSWAISVYYAYQRTWKPFNPILGETYEMVNHGGITFITEQVSHHPPMSAGHAENEHFTYDVTSKLKTKLLGNSVDVYPVGRTRITLKRDGVVLDLVPPPTKVNNLIFGRTWVDSPGEMIMTNLTTGDKVVLYFQPCGWFGAGRYEVDGYVYNAAEEPKILMTGKWNESMSYQPCDMEGEPLPDTEPKEVWGVAAAPQNDKFQYTHFAHKINSFDTAPRKLLASDSRLRPDRCALERGDLSKAGAEKSSLEEKQRAEKRNREAKGHQFTARWFDLTDEITPTPWGDLEVYQYNGKYAEHRAAVDSSESIGEDDVRSTEFNPWQYGNLSTE
;
A
#
# COMPACT_ATOMS: atom_id res chain seq x y z
N MET A 1 -28.69 -58.89 -5.55
CA MET A 1 -28.08 -58.06 -4.49
C MET A 1 -27.03 -57.19 -5.15
N VAL A 2 -27.32 -55.89 -5.27
CA VAL A 2 -26.54 -54.90 -6.00
C VAL A 2 -25.82 -54.03 -4.98
N SER A 3 -24.50 -53.89 -5.10
CA SER A 3 -23.66 -53.02 -4.27
C SER A 3 -23.98 -51.54 -4.48
N PRO A 4 -24.00 -50.69 -3.45
CA PRO A 4 -24.10 -49.24 -3.64
C PRO A 4 -22.72 -48.61 -3.84
N LYS A 5 -22.64 -47.72 -4.85
CA LYS A 5 -21.49 -46.86 -5.14
C LYS A 5 -21.36 -45.76 -4.09
N LYS A 6 -20.14 -45.53 -3.59
CA LYS A 6 -19.77 -44.32 -2.84
C LYS A 6 -19.61 -43.15 -3.82
N ASN A 7 -20.47 -42.14 -3.71
CA ASN A 7 -20.15 -40.78 -4.18
C ASN A 7 -19.33 -40.09 -3.08
N GLN A 8 -18.12 -39.66 -3.41
CA GLN A 8 -17.34 -38.71 -2.63
C GLN A 8 -17.40 -37.36 -3.35
N SER A 9 -18.33 -36.49 -2.94
CA SER A 9 -18.18 -35.04 -3.12
C SER A 9 -17.52 -34.51 -1.85
N LYS A 10 -16.25 -34.10 -1.95
CA LYS A 10 -15.62 -33.30 -0.89
C LYS A 10 -16.02 -31.85 -1.17
N GLY A 11 -16.95 -31.34 -0.37
CA GLY A 11 -17.30 -29.92 -0.34
C GLY A 11 -16.15 -29.10 0.25
N PHE A 12 -15.95 -27.92 -0.33
CA PHE A 12 -15.01 -26.89 0.09
C PHE A 12 -15.63 -26.08 1.24
N PHE A 13 -15.55 -26.57 2.48
CA PHE A 13 -15.87 -25.73 3.65
C PHE A 13 -14.94 -26.06 4.83
N ALA A 14 -14.04 -25.12 5.14
CA ALA A 14 -13.48 -24.92 6.47
C ALA A 14 -12.63 -23.62 6.52
N ALA A 15 -13.26 -22.47 6.78
CA ALA A 15 -12.60 -21.34 7.42
C ALA A 15 -13.63 -20.36 8.00
N MET A 16 -14.30 -20.75 9.07
CA MET A 16 -14.86 -19.77 10.02
C MET A 16 -14.51 -20.21 11.43
N THR A 17 -14.22 -19.21 12.28
CA THR A 17 -13.78 -19.24 13.69
C THR A 17 -12.27 -19.34 13.96
N SER A 18 -11.55 -18.22 13.79
CA SER A 18 -10.56 -17.68 14.78
C SER A 18 -9.84 -16.42 14.26
N GLY A 19 -10.59 -15.34 14.06
CA GLY A 19 -10.01 -14.00 13.88
C GLY A 19 -9.35 -13.53 15.17
N LEU A 20 -8.09 -13.93 15.41
CA LEU A 20 -7.08 -13.31 16.28
C LEU A 20 -5.77 -14.14 16.41
N SER A 21 -5.58 -15.24 15.66
CA SER A 21 -4.29 -15.99 15.69
C SER A 21 -3.78 -16.52 14.33
N MET A 22 -4.06 -15.83 13.22
CA MET A 22 -3.73 -16.31 11.86
C MET A 22 -2.23 -16.23 11.48
N PHE A 23 -1.34 -15.75 12.34
CA PHE A 23 0.10 -15.58 12.03
C PHE A 23 1.01 -16.76 12.41
N GLY A 24 0.46 -17.86 12.93
CA GLY A 24 1.26 -19.02 13.31
C GLY A 24 0.72 -20.28 12.69
N ASN A 25 1.13 -20.62 11.45
CA ASN A 25 1.22 -22.00 10.94
C ASN A 25 1.74 -22.11 9.49
N ALA A 26 2.70 -21.29 9.08
CA ALA A 26 3.59 -21.69 7.99
C ALA A 26 4.76 -22.46 8.62
N MET A 27 4.81 -23.79 8.42
CA MET A 27 5.94 -24.59 8.89
C MET A 27 7.14 -24.30 7.97
N HIS A 28 8.14 -23.59 8.51
CA HIS A 28 9.32 -23.13 7.79
C HIS A 28 10.50 -24.09 7.94
N ARG A 29 11.36 -24.18 6.92
CA ARG A 29 12.71 -24.75 7.07
C ARG A 29 13.61 -23.67 7.67
N SER A 30 14.09 -23.90 8.90
CA SER A 30 15.12 -23.06 9.52
C SER A 30 16.50 -23.46 9.01
N VAL A 31 17.36 -22.48 8.72
CA VAL A 31 18.79 -22.73 8.48
C VAL A 31 19.48 -22.85 9.84
N ASN A 32 19.19 -23.93 10.58
CA ASN A 32 19.85 -24.17 11.86
C ASN A 32 21.29 -24.65 11.63
N GLY A 33 22.27 -23.85 12.03
CA GLY A 33 23.62 -24.31 12.35
C GLY A 33 24.66 -24.34 11.22
N LEU A 34 24.35 -23.94 9.98
CA LEU A 34 25.32 -24.00 8.87
C LEU A 34 25.94 -22.66 8.42
N LEU A 35 25.31 -21.51 8.73
CA LEU A 35 25.84 -20.18 8.37
C LEU A 35 26.41 -19.38 9.55
N GLY A 36 26.55 -20.00 10.74
CA GLY A 36 26.95 -19.27 11.96
C GLY A 36 25.88 -18.34 12.53
N TYR A 37 24.67 -18.35 11.94
CA TYR A 37 23.51 -17.58 12.38
C TYR A 37 22.42 -18.54 12.91
N GLU A 38 22.28 -18.63 14.24
CA GLU A 38 21.23 -19.45 14.85
C GLU A 38 19.84 -18.80 14.65
N GLY A 39 18.83 -19.61 14.29
CA GLY A 39 17.43 -19.18 14.25
C GLY A 39 17.00 -18.32 13.05
N VAL A 40 17.79 -18.29 11.95
CA VAL A 40 17.41 -17.56 10.73
C VAL A 40 16.45 -18.40 9.89
N GLU A 41 15.25 -17.87 9.71
CA GLU A 41 14.27 -18.41 8.76
C GLU A 41 14.50 -17.82 7.37
N VAL A 42 14.60 -18.69 6.37
CA VAL A 42 14.71 -18.34 4.94
C VAL A 42 13.67 -19.15 4.18
N ILE A 43 12.83 -18.46 3.42
CA ILE A 43 11.72 -19.09 2.69
C ILE A 43 11.96 -18.93 1.19
N ASN A 44 11.94 -20.03 0.44
CA ASN A 44 11.84 -19.96 -1.02
C ASN A 44 10.36 -19.80 -1.41
N PRO A 45 9.94 -18.64 -1.91
CA PRO A 45 8.53 -18.38 -2.16
C PRO A 45 8.01 -19.05 -3.44
N ASP A 46 8.92 -19.56 -4.30
CA ASP A 46 8.56 -20.25 -5.55
C ASP A 46 8.42 -21.77 -5.35
N GLY A 47 8.64 -22.25 -4.12
CA GLY A 47 8.42 -23.65 -3.76
C GLY A 47 9.38 -24.67 -4.37
N GLY A 48 10.57 -24.22 -4.78
CA GLY A 48 11.60 -25.10 -5.34
C GLY A 48 12.12 -26.14 -4.35
N LYS A 49 12.75 -27.18 -4.89
CA LYS A 49 13.54 -28.16 -4.10
C LYS A 49 14.89 -27.61 -3.62
N GLU A 50 15.17 -26.35 -3.93
CA GLU A 50 16.40 -25.65 -3.56
C GLU A 50 16.55 -25.70 -2.04
N ASP A 51 17.78 -25.96 -1.61
CA ASP A 51 18.06 -25.96 -0.19
C ASP A 51 17.88 -24.55 0.37
N ALA A 52 17.42 -24.45 1.62
CA ALA A 52 17.28 -23.16 2.31
C ALA A 52 18.62 -22.40 2.35
N GLU A 53 19.74 -23.13 2.34
CA GLU A 53 21.09 -22.60 2.24
C GLU A 53 21.40 -21.95 0.90
N GLU A 54 20.99 -22.57 -0.20
CA GLU A 54 21.18 -21.99 -1.55
C GLU A 54 20.32 -20.73 -1.70
N GLU A 55 19.08 -20.77 -1.23
CA GLU A 55 18.20 -19.61 -1.26
C GLU A 55 18.75 -18.48 -0.39
N ALA A 56 19.28 -18.77 0.81
CA ALA A 56 19.93 -17.80 1.70
C ALA A 56 20.98 -16.92 0.99
N GLN A 57 21.67 -17.47 -0.02
CA GLN A 57 22.71 -16.76 -0.75
C GLN A 57 22.18 -15.81 -1.84
N ARG A 58 20.91 -15.91 -2.24
CA ARG A 58 20.30 -15.15 -3.35
C ARG A 58 19.81 -13.74 -2.98
N GLY A 59 20.10 -13.28 -1.77
CA GLY A 59 19.74 -11.94 -1.31
C GLY A 59 20.54 -10.83 -1.98
N ARG A 60 20.00 -9.60 -1.95
CA ARG A 60 20.60 -8.39 -2.55
C ARG A 60 21.86 -7.89 -1.84
N TRP A 61 22.12 -8.36 -0.62
CA TRP A 61 23.23 -7.93 0.21
C TRP A 61 24.51 -8.67 -0.16
N LYS A 62 25.63 -7.93 -0.25
CA LYS A 62 26.95 -8.53 -0.37
C LYS A 62 27.29 -9.30 0.90
N GLN A 63 28.04 -10.39 0.76
CA GLN A 63 28.39 -11.25 1.90
C GLN A 63 29.06 -10.47 3.03
N GLU A 64 29.99 -9.57 2.71
CA GLU A 64 30.70 -8.71 3.67
C GLU A 64 29.78 -7.75 4.44
N GLU A 65 28.64 -7.36 3.86
CA GLU A 65 27.69 -6.42 4.46
C GLU A 65 26.63 -7.14 5.32
N ARG A 66 26.29 -8.39 4.97
CA ARG A 66 25.22 -9.16 5.62
C ARG A 66 25.40 -9.24 7.14
N ASP A 67 26.61 -9.55 7.59
CA ASP A 67 26.93 -9.72 9.01
C ASP A 67 26.67 -8.43 9.80
N SER A 68 27.08 -7.29 9.24
CA SER A 68 26.89 -5.97 9.86
C SER A 68 25.40 -5.60 9.95
N TYR A 69 24.65 -5.78 8.85
CA TYR A 69 23.22 -5.48 8.85
C TYR A 69 22.42 -6.46 9.71
N TRP A 70 22.81 -7.73 9.74
CA TRP A 70 22.18 -8.73 10.59
C TRP A 70 22.36 -8.37 12.06
N LYS A 71 23.58 -8.04 12.48
CA LYS A 71 23.85 -7.61 13.85
C LYS A 71 23.02 -6.38 14.24
N MET A 72 22.98 -5.38 13.36
CA MET A 72 22.17 -4.18 13.58
C MET A 72 20.67 -4.51 13.69
N MET A 73 20.10 -5.30 12.77
CA MET A 73 18.69 -5.67 12.80
C MET A 73 18.34 -6.55 14.01
N HIS A 74 19.24 -7.43 14.43
CA HIS A 74 19.05 -8.30 15.58
C HIS A 74 18.83 -7.52 16.88
N GLU A 75 19.46 -6.35 17.04
CA GLU A 75 19.25 -5.46 18.20
C GLU A 75 17.81 -4.92 18.28
N TYR A 76 17.08 -4.89 17.17
CA TYR A 76 15.72 -4.33 17.08
C TYR A 76 14.62 -5.39 16.94
N ILE A 77 14.92 -6.68 17.11
CA ILE A 77 13.89 -7.74 17.04
C ILE A 77 12.78 -7.46 18.05
N GLY A 78 11.53 -7.51 17.58
CA GLY A 78 10.33 -7.18 18.34
C GLY A 78 9.97 -5.70 18.38
N SER A 79 10.83 -4.81 17.86
CA SER A 79 10.60 -3.35 17.86
C SER A 79 9.91 -2.86 16.58
N ASP A 80 9.32 -1.66 16.66
CA ASP A 80 8.91 -0.89 15.48
C ASP A 80 10.15 -0.21 14.87
N ILE A 81 10.51 -0.61 13.65
CA ILE A 81 11.77 -0.21 13.02
C ILE A 81 11.67 1.06 12.19
N THR A 82 10.46 1.59 11.97
CA THR A 82 10.20 2.72 11.05
C THR A 82 10.96 4.00 11.44
N SER A 83 11.26 4.18 12.73
CA SER A 83 11.98 5.35 13.26
C SER A 83 13.32 5.05 13.91
N LEU A 84 13.73 3.77 13.99
CA LEU A 84 14.89 3.34 14.80
C LEU A 84 16.12 2.99 13.96
N VAL A 85 15.96 2.70 12.67
CA VAL A 85 17.04 2.20 11.82
C VAL A 85 17.25 3.11 10.62
N THR A 86 18.48 3.61 10.45
CA THR A 86 18.88 4.28 9.22
C THR A 86 19.24 3.23 8.18
N LEU A 87 18.34 3.03 7.22
CA LEU A 87 18.51 2.02 6.17
C LEU A 87 19.33 2.57 4.99
N PRO A 88 20.18 1.73 4.37
CA PRO A 88 21.00 2.12 3.22
C PRO A 88 20.16 2.30 1.97
N VAL A 89 20.54 3.25 1.11
CA VAL A 89 19.80 3.58 -0.11
C VAL A 89 19.67 2.41 -1.09
N LEU A 90 20.56 1.41 -1.03
CA LEU A 90 20.52 0.26 -1.95
C LEU A 90 19.22 -0.56 -1.86
N ILE A 91 18.49 -0.49 -0.75
CA ILE A 91 17.22 -1.20 -0.57
C ILE A 91 16.00 -0.36 -0.95
N PHE A 92 16.20 0.88 -1.40
CA PHE A 92 15.12 1.80 -1.74
C PHE A 92 14.72 1.73 -3.20
N GLU A 93 13.50 2.15 -3.49
CA GLU A 93 13.03 2.52 -4.84
C GLU A 93 12.89 4.05 -4.96
N PRO A 94 12.96 4.62 -6.17
CA PRO A 94 12.88 6.07 -6.40
C PRO A 94 11.45 6.62 -6.31
N MET A 95 10.73 6.23 -5.24
CA MET A 95 9.41 6.74 -4.86
C MET A 95 9.36 7.03 -3.36
N THR A 96 8.55 7.99 -2.96
CA THR A 96 8.17 8.18 -1.55
C THR A 96 6.90 7.39 -1.22
N MET A 97 6.57 7.22 0.07
CA MET A 97 5.29 6.62 0.45
C MET A 97 4.08 7.39 -0.12
N LEU A 98 4.21 8.70 -0.33
CA LEU A 98 3.15 9.53 -0.90
C LEU A 98 2.84 9.14 -2.35
N GLN A 99 3.89 8.88 -3.14
CA GLN A 99 3.74 8.38 -4.51
C GLN A 99 3.18 6.96 -4.53
N LYS A 100 3.59 6.11 -3.58
CA LYS A 100 3.04 4.76 -3.40
C LYS A 100 1.55 4.76 -3.11
N MET A 101 1.06 5.69 -2.29
CA MET A 101 -0.37 5.84 -2.02
C MET A 101 -1.15 6.16 -3.30
N ALA A 102 -0.54 6.91 -4.23
CA ALA A 102 -1.17 7.25 -5.50
C ALA A 102 -1.29 6.06 -6.48
N GLU A 103 -0.51 5.00 -6.30
CA GLU A 103 -0.60 3.80 -7.17
C GLU A 103 -1.94 3.06 -7.06
N LEU A 104 -2.66 3.24 -5.95
CA LEU A 104 -4.04 2.75 -5.81
C LEU A 104 -4.99 3.36 -6.86
N MET A 105 -4.62 4.48 -7.50
CA MET A 105 -5.41 5.12 -8.55
C MET A 105 -5.23 4.48 -9.93
N GLU A 106 -4.35 3.49 -10.11
CA GLU A 106 -4.10 2.85 -11.42
C GLU A 106 -5.38 2.25 -12.03
N TYR A 107 -6.21 1.61 -11.22
CA TYR A 107 -7.46 0.95 -11.63
C TYR A 107 -8.70 1.66 -11.11
N SER A 108 -8.61 2.96 -10.89
CA SER A 108 -9.68 3.82 -10.37
C SER A 108 -10.99 3.80 -11.17
N HIS A 109 -10.95 3.50 -12.48
CA HIS A 109 -12.15 3.28 -13.31
C HIS A 109 -13.09 2.18 -12.77
N LEU A 110 -12.61 1.29 -11.91
CA LEU A 110 -13.45 0.32 -11.21
C LEU A 110 -14.36 0.99 -10.17
N LEU A 111 -13.95 2.11 -9.56
CA LEU A 111 -14.82 2.91 -8.69
C LEU A 111 -15.88 3.64 -9.51
N ASP A 112 -15.55 4.12 -10.71
CA ASP A 112 -16.55 4.70 -11.63
C ASP A 112 -17.64 3.67 -11.96
N ARG A 113 -17.23 2.44 -12.31
CA ARG A 113 -18.17 1.32 -12.50
C ARG A 113 -18.97 0.98 -11.25
N ALA A 114 -18.38 1.09 -10.06
CA ALA A 114 -19.09 0.86 -8.81
C ALA A 114 -20.19 1.91 -8.58
N ASP A 115 -19.87 3.18 -8.83
CA ASP A 115 -20.81 4.31 -8.75
C ASP A 115 -21.97 4.17 -9.76
N GLU A 116 -21.67 3.73 -10.99
CA GLU A 116 -22.66 3.47 -12.04
C GLU A 116 -23.48 2.18 -11.83
N CYS A 117 -23.06 1.27 -10.96
CA CYS A 117 -23.72 -0.02 -10.78
C CYS A 117 -25.01 0.10 -9.97
N GLU A 118 -26.13 -0.40 -10.50
CA GLU A 118 -27.42 -0.46 -9.79
C GLU A 118 -27.50 -1.61 -8.78
N ASP A 119 -26.87 -2.75 -9.08
CA ASP A 119 -26.83 -3.89 -8.16
C ASP A 119 -25.84 -3.61 -7.01
N PRO A 120 -26.32 -3.56 -5.75
CA PRO A 120 -25.50 -3.22 -4.60
C PRO A 120 -24.38 -4.25 -4.34
N TYR A 121 -24.56 -5.52 -4.72
CA TYR A 121 -23.55 -6.55 -4.54
C TYR A 121 -22.48 -6.45 -5.63
N MET A 122 -22.87 -6.21 -6.88
CA MET A 122 -21.90 -5.97 -7.96
C MET A 122 -21.10 -4.68 -7.78
N ARG A 123 -21.71 -3.63 -7.19
CA ARG A 123 -20.99 -2.43 -6.76
C ARG A 123 -19.83 -2.77 -5.82
N LEU A 124 -20.07 -3.63 -4.85
CA LEU A 124 -19.05 -4.11 -3.92
C LEU A 124 -17.98 -4.99 -4.62
N VAL A 125 -18.36 -5.78 -5.63
CA VAL A 125 -17.38 -6.51 -6.47
C VAL A 125 -16.43 -5.55 -7.17
N TYR A 126 -16.92 -4.47 -7.79
CA TYR A 126 -16.07 -3.49 -8.45
C TYR A 126 -15.18 -2.72 -7.46
N ALA A 127 -15.74 -2.25 -6.35
CA ALA A 127 -15.00 -1.48 -5.35
C ALA A 127 -13.92 -2.32 -4.65
N SER A 128 -14.22 -3.56 -4.28
CA SER A 128 -13.22 -4.47 -3.68
C SER A 128 -12.14 -4.88 -4.69
N SER A 129 -12.48 -5.06 -5.97
CA SER A 129 -11.48 -5.34 -7.02
C SER A 129 -10.50 -4.17 -7.22
N TRP A 130 -10.99 -2.93 -7.13
CA TRP A 130 -10.12 -1.74 -7.09
C TRP A 130 -9.15 -1.79 -5.90
N ALA A 131 -9.63 -2.12 -4.71
CA ALA A 131 -8.79 -2.21 -3.52
C ALA A 131 -7.73 -3.33 -3.61
N ILE A 132 -8.07 -4.48 -4.21
CA ILE A 132 -7.11 -5.59 -4.45
C ILE A 132 -6.04 -5.18 -5.46
N SER A 133 -6.39 -4.38 -6.46
CA SER A 133 -5.50 -4.14 -7.61
C SER A 133 -4.13 -3.56 -7.25
N VAL A 134 -4.05 -2.78 -6.16
CA VAL A 134 -2.79 -2.18 -5.70
C VAL A 134 -1.78 -3.20 -5.17
N TYR A 135 -2.23 -4.39 -4.77
CA TYR A 135 -1.33 -5.41 -4.22
C TYR A 135 -0.33 -5.93 -5.26
N TYR A 136 -0.66 -5.84 -6.57
CA TYR A 136 0.32 -6.06 -7.62
C TYR A 136 1.52 -5.09 -7.52
N ALA A 137 1.25 -3.81 -7.22
CA ALA A 137 2.31 -2.82 -7.00
C ALA A 137 3.02 -3.01 -5.64
N TYR A 138 2.30 -3.44 -4.60
CA TYR A 138 2.86 -3.66 -3.27
C TYR A 138 3.72 -4.93 -3.14
N GLN A 139 3.70 -5.81 -4.13
CA GLN A 139 4.62 -6.96 -4.21
C GLN A 139 6.09 -6.55 -4.38
N ARG A 140 6.34 -5.29 -4.79
CA ARG A 140 7.67 -4.73 -4.98
C ARG A 140 8.49 -4.81 -3.70
N THR A 141 9.70 -5.33 -3.81
CA THR A 141 10.55 -5.68 -2.67
C THR A 141 11.49 -4.54 -2.25
N TRP A 142 11.25 -3.33 -2.73
CA TRP A 142 12.04 -2.16 -2.42
C TRP A 142 11.28 -1.28 -1.44
N LYS A 143 12.04 -0.59 -0.59
CA LYS A 143 11.47 0.32 0.39
C LYS A 143 11.31 1.71 -0.25
N PRO A 144 10.11 2.31 -0.28
CA PRO A 144 9.98 3.71 -0.65
C PRO A 144 10.60 4.63 0.42
N PHE A 145 10.98 5.83 0.01
CA PHE A 145 11.45 6.87 0.92
C PHE A 145 10.34 7.24 1.91
N ASN A 146 10.71 7.33 3.20
CA ASN A 146 9.80 7.87 4.19
C ASN A 146 9.64 9.37 3.92
N PRO A 147 8.42 9.89 3.73
CA PRO A 147 8.23 11.31 3.44
C PRO A 147 8.70 12.20 4.59
N ILE A 148 9.20 13.38 4.25
CA ILE A 148 9.55 14.41 5.24
C ILE A 148 8.26 15.14 5.68
N LEU A 149 8.19 15.65 6.90
CA LEU A 149 7.04 16.40 7.39
C LEU A 149 6.70 17.57 6.44
N GLY A 150 5.44 17.65 5.99
CA GLY A 150 4.96 18.66 5.02
C GLY A 150 5.28 18.35 3.56
N GLU A 151 5.96 17.23 3.26
CA GLU A 151 6.09 16.74 1.89
C GLU A 151 4.71 16.42 1.31
N THR A 152 4.50 16.73 0.03
CA THR A 152 3.25 16.47 -0.69
C THR A 152 3.49 15.61 -1.93
N TYR A 153 2.42 15.07 -2.50
CA TYR A 153 2.45 14.56 -3.86
C TYR A 153 1.10 14.82 -4.55
N GLU A 154 1.15 15.33 -5.77
CA GLU A 154 -0.06 15.66 -6.55
C GLU A 154 -0.15 14.95 -7.92
N MET A 155 -1.39 14.63 -8.28
CA MET A 155 -1.84 14.30 -9.64
C MET A 155 -3.05 15.17 -9.96
N VAL A 156 -3.06 15.82 -11.14
CA VAL A 156 -4.19 16.64 -11.58
C VAL A 156 -4.73 16.07 -12.88
N ASN A 157 -6.03 15.77 -12.90
CA ASN A 157 -6.76 15.25 -14.06
C ASN A 157 -6.09 14.03 -14.74
N HIS A 158 -5.56 13.10 -13.94
CA HIS A 158 -5.02 11.84 -14.43
C HIS A 158 -6.15 10.87 -14.75
N GLY A 159 -6.65 10.91 -15.98
CA GLY A 159 -7.82 10.11 -16.37
C GLY A 159 -9.10 10.57 -15.66
N GLY A 160 -9.27 11.88 -15.48
CA GLY A 160 -10.41 12.46 -14.77
C GLY A 160 -10.22 12.61 -13.26
N ILE A 161 -9.13 12.08 -12.69
CA ILE A 161 -8.91 12.07 -11.24
C ILE A 161 -7.90 13.11 -10.82
N THR A 162 -8.23 13.84 -9.77
CA THR A 162 -7.28 14.68 -9.02
C THR A 162 -6.98 14.00 -7.70
N PHE A 163 -5.69 13.88 -7.36
CA PHE A 163 -5.19 13.25 -6.15
C PHE A 163 -4.17 14.17 -5.47
N ILE A 164 -4.29 14.32 -4.15
CA ILE A 164 -3.34 15.04 -3.31
C ILE A 164 -3.07 14.22 -2.06
N THR A 165 -1.81 14.17 -1.63
CA THR A 165 -1.42 13.58 -0.35
C THR A 165 -0.36 14.42 0.31
N GLU A 166 -0.32 14.38 1.65
CA GLU A 166 0.59 15.17 2.48
C GLU A 166 1.10 14.33 3.66
N GLN A 167 2.37 14.48 4.00
CA GLN A 167 2.92 13.94 5.24
C GLN A 167 2.53 14.86 6.42
N VAL A 168 1.42 14.51 7.07
CA VAL A 168 0.80 15.32 8.12
C VAL A 168 1.45 15.14 9.49
N SER A 169 2.17 14.04 9.73
CA SER A 169 2.93 13.81 10.96
C SER A 169 4.20 12.99 10.70
N HIS A 170 5.23 13.17 11.53
CA HIS A 170 6.49 12.41 11.47
C HIS A 170 6.74 11.51 12.69
N HIS A 171 6.13 11.81 13.84
CA HIS A 171 6.25 11.02 15.06
C HIS A 171 4.89 10.88 15.75
N PRO A 172 4.12 9.82 15.47
CA PRO A 172 4.40 8.75 14.50
C PRO A 172 4.30 9.24 13.04
N PRO A 173 4.93 8.56 12.07
CA PRO A 173 4.80 8.93 10.66
C PRO A 173 3.37 8.66 10.18
N MET A 174 2.70 9.71 9.69
CA MET A 174 1.35 9.65 9.15
C MET A 174 1.24 10.46 7.87
N SER A 175 0.50 9.92 6.90
CA SER A 175 0.18 10.58 5.64
C SER A 175 -1.33 10.65 5.48
N ALA A 176 -1.84 11.76 4.97
CA ALA A 176 -3.25 11.92 4.62
C ALA A 176 -3.38 12.13 3.11
N GLY A 177 -4.38 11.51 2.49
CA GLY A 177 -4.60 11.55 1.05
C GLY A 177 -6.07 11.76 0.70
N HIS A 178 -6.29 12.46 -0.41
CA HIS A 178 -7.60 12.71 -1.00
C HIS A 178 -7.52 12.48 -2.51
N ALA A 179 -8.52 11.80 -3.07
CA ALA A 179 -8.73 11.72 -4.51
C ALA A 179 -10.20 12.01 -4.84
N GLU A 180 -10.44 12.64 -5.98
CA GLU A 180 -11.80 12.83 -6.48
C GLU A 180 -11.88 12.91 -8.00
N ASN A 181 -13.03 12.48 -8.53
CA ASN A 181 -13.50 12.71 -9.88
C ASN A 181 -15.03 12.92 -9.86
N GLU A 182 -15.72 12.81 -11.00
CA GLU A 182 -17.19 12.98 -11.06
C GLU A 182 -17.96 11.87 -10.32
N HIS A 183 -17.36 10.69 -10.12
CA HIS A 183 -18.02 9.50 -9.59
C HIS A 183 -17.75 9.24 -8.11
N PHE A 184 -16.56 9.55 -7.61
CA PHE A 184 -16.21 9.22 -6.24
C PHE A 184 -15.34 10.26 -5.54
N THR A 185 -15.33 10.19 -4.21
CA THR A 185 -14.23 10.69 -3.38
C THR A 185 -13.55 9.53 -2.67
N TYR A 186 -12.24 9.63 -2.49
CA TYR A 186 -11.40 8.72 -1.73
C TYR A 186 -10.66 9.55 -0.68
N ASP A 187 -10.81 9.19 0.59
CA ASP A 187 -10.10 9.81 1.71
C ASP A 187 -9.34 8.75 2.50
N VAL A 188 -8.08 9.02 2.79
CA VAL A 188 -7.24 8.12 3.59
C VAL A 188 -6.45 8.89 4.64
N THR A 189 -6.44 8.37 5.86
CA THR A 189 -5.35 8.65 6.82
C THR A 189 -4.59 7.35 7.02
N SER A 190 -3.28 7.37 6.79
CA SER A 190 -2.41 6.20 6.83
C SER A 190 -1.33 6.36 7.90
N LYS A 191 -1.22 5.37 8.78
CA LYS A 191 -0.15 5.17 9.75
C LYS A 191 0.29 3.72 9.64
N LEU A 192 1.59 3.47 9.71
CA LEU A 192 2.13 2.11 9.71
C LEU A 192 2.67 1.79 11.09
N LYS A 193 2.39 0.58 11.55
CA LYS A 193 3.05 -0.04 12.69
C LYS A 193 3.85 -1.22 12.19
N THR A 194 5.09 -1.36 12.61
CA THR A 194 5.93 -2.48 12.19
C THR A 194 6.36 -3.34 13.36
N LYS A 195 6.71 -4.61 13.07
CA LYS A 195 7.30 -5.52 14.03
C LYS A 195 8.36 -6.38 13.36
N LEU A 196 9.62 -6.17 13.72
CA LEU A 196 10.71 -7.00 13.22
C LEU A 196 10.69 -8.39 13.89
N LEU A 197 10.71 -9.45 13.09
CA LEU A 197 10.65 -10.85 13.54
C LEU A 197 11.97 -11.60 13.30
N GLY A 198 13.06 -10.88 13.09
CA GLY A 198 14.36 -11.43 12.67
C GLY A 198 14.60 -11.14 11.20
N ASN A 199 14.58 -12.18 10.35
CA ASN A 199 14.79 -12.04 8.91
C ASN A 199 13.50 -11.64 8.13
N SER A 200 12.44 -11.26 8.84
CA SER A 200 11.20 -10.75 8.27
C SER A 200 10.63 -9.61 9.11
N VAL A 201 9.77 -8.79 8.53
CA VAL A 201 9.04 -7.72 9.23
C VAL A 201 7.56 -7.81 8.90
N ASP A 202 6.73 -7.75 9.94
CA ASP A 202 5.28 -7.55 9.80
C ASP A 202 5.00 -6.05 9.74
N VAL A 203 4.11 -5.66 8.83
CA VAL A 203 3.65 -4.29 8.58
C VAL A 203 2.13 -4.28 8.74
N TYR A 204 1.66 -3.53 9.74
CA TYR A 204 0.25 -3.40 10.07
C TYR A 204 -0.27 -2.04 9.58
N PRO A 205 -1.29 -2.02 8.71
CA PRO A 205 -1.85 -0.80 8.16
C PRO A 205 -2.85 -0.17 9.14
N VAL A 206 -2.37 0.66 10.06
CA VAL A 206 -3.22 1.46 10.97
C VAL A 206 -3.80 2.62 10.16
N GLY A 207 -4.85 2.36 9.40
CA GLY A 207 -5.41 3.33 8.45
C GLY A 207 -6.93 3.42 8.50
N ARG A 208 -7.46 4.56 8.05
CA ARG A 208 -8.89 4.78 7.79
C ARG A 208 -9.03 5.17 6.33
N THR A 209 -9.64 4.28 5.54
CA THR A 209 -9.89 4.51 4.12
C THR A 209 -11.39 4.60 3.88
N ARG A 210 -11.81 5.70 3.24
CA ARG A 210 -13.21 6.03 2.96
C ARG A 210 -13.39 6.25 1.48
N ILE A 211 -14.42 5.63 0.90
CA ILE A 211 -14.83 5.91 -0.47
C ILE A 211 -16.27 6.38 -0.42
N THR A 212 -16.58 7.53 -1.02
CA THR A 212 -17.96 7.98 -1.22
C THR A 212 -18.28 7.90 -2.70
N LEU A 213 -19.20 7.02 -3.09
CA LEU A 213 -19.74 6.97 -4.45
C LEU A 213 -20.84 8.02 -4.57
N LYS A 214 -20.63 8.99 -5.48
CA LYS A 214 -21.34 10.27 -5.53
C LYS A 214 -22.78 10.12 -6.01
N ARG A 215 -23.09 9.17 -6.90
CA ARG A 215 -24.43 9.02 -7.50
C ARG A 215 -25.50 8.78 -6.43
N ASP A 216 -25.24 7.81 -5.55
CA ASP A 216 -26.20 7.35 -4.54
C ASP A 216 -25.80 7.76 -3.10
N GLY A 217 -24.66 8.45 -2.93
CA GLY A 217 -24.12 8.80 -1.61
C GLY A 217 -23.68 7.60 -0.79
N VAL A 218 -23.26 6.51 -1.45
CA VAL A 218 -22.83 5.26 -0.79
C VAL A 218 -21.46 5.44 -0.17
N VAL A 219 -21.32 5.06 1.09
CA VAL A 219 -20.08 5.24 1.85
C VAL A 219 -19.45 3.89 2.16
N LEU A 220 -18.27 3.63 1.61
CA LEU A 220 -17.52 2.38 1.80
C LEU A 220 -16.34 2.58 2.76
N ASP A 221 -16.16 1.63 3.67
CA ASP A 221 -14.99 1.48 4.55
C ASP A 221 -14.08 0.38 4.03
N LEU A 222 -12.76 0.59 4.07
CA LEU A 222 -11.79 -0.45 3.73
C LEU A 222 -10.83 -0.70 4.89
N VAL A 223 -10.79 -1.96 5.34
CA VAL A 223 -9.79 -2.51 6.25
C VAL A 223 -8.88 -3.46 5.44
N PRO A 224 -7.64 -3.05 5.11
CA PRO A 224 -6.71 -3.85 4.31
C PRO A 224 -5.99 -4.92 5.14
N PRO A 225 -5.60 -6.08 4.58
CA PRO A 225 -4.81 -7.07 5.30
C PRO A 225 -3.42 -6.53 5.67
N PRO A 226 -2.82 -7.09 6.73
CA PRO A 226 -1.42 -6.84 7.05
C PRO A 226 -0.49 -7.35 5.94
N THR A 227 0.73 -6.81 5.91
CA THR A 227 1.76 -7.20 4.95
C THR A 227 2.98 -7.73 5.67
N LYS A 228 3.64 -8.73 5.10
CA LYS A 228 4.87 -9.31 5.60
C LYS A 228 5.96 -9.21 4.54
N VAL A 229 7.10 -8.65 4.90
CA VAL A 229 8.30 -8.66 4.06
C VAL A 229 9.24 -9.72 4.60
N ASN A 230 9.46 -10.76 3.80
CA ASN A 230 10.27 -11.92 4.14
C ASN A 230 11.67 -11.80 3.54
N ASN A 231 12.63 -12.53 4.13
CA ASN A 231 14.01 -12.60 3.66
C ASN A 231 14.67 -11.21 3.51
N LEU A 232 14.68 -10.44 4.60
CA LEU A 232 15.21 -9.08 4.62
C LEU A 232 16.72 -9.05 4.33
N ILE A 233 17.48 -9.97 4.93
CA ILE A 233 18.95 -10.03 4.82
C ILE A 233 19.39 -11.31 4.12
N PHE A 234 18.86 -12.45 4.56
CA PHE A 234 19.17 -13.76 3.99
C PHE A 234 18.02 -14.23 3.11
N GLY A 235 18.33 -14.66 1.88
CA GLY A 235 17.31 -15.04 0.90
C GLY A 235 16.95 -13.91 -0.06
N ARG A 236 16.30 -14.28 -1.18
CA ARG A 236 15.64 -13.29 -2.03
C ARG A 236 14.47 -12.69 -1.25
N THR A 237 14.46 -11.37 -1.09
CA THR A 237 13.35 -10.67 -0.44
C THR A 237 12.07 -10.89 -1.23
N TRP A 238 10.95 -11.09 -0.55
CA TRP A 238 9.63 -11.19 -1.15
C TRP A 238 8.57 -10.66 -0.18
N VAL A 239 7.44 -10.25 -0.74
CA VAL A 239 6.33 -9.66 0.01
C VAL A 239 5.13 -10.58 -0.07
N ASP A 240 4.42 -10.71 1.05
CA ASP A 240 3.14 -11.38 1.18
C ASP A 240 2.15 -10.49 1.93
N SER A 241 0.85 -10.67 1.73
CA SER A 241 -0.18 -9.89 2.41
C SER A 241 -1.31 -10.78 2.96
N PRO A 242 -1.00 -11.71 3.88
CA PRO A 242 -1.98 -12.70 4.33
C PRO A 242 -3.04 -12.09 5.25
N GLY A 243 -4.22 -12.68 5.25
CA GLY A 243 -5.32 -12.32 6.14
C GLY A 243 -6.52 -11.75 5.39
N GLU A 244 -7.34 -10.98 6.10
CA GLU A 244 -8.62 -10.51 5.60
C GLU A 244 -8.53 -9.08 5.08
N MET A 245 -9.03 -8.86 3.86
CA MET A 245 -9.46 -7.55 3.40
C MET A 245 -10.97 -7.44 3.56
N ILE A 246 -11.43 -6.43 4.29
CA ILE A 246 -12.85 -6.21 4.53
C ILE A 246 -13.24 -4.86 3.94
N MET A 247 -14.24 -4.87 3.06
CA MET A 247 -14.87 -3.66 2.55
C MET A 247 -16.33 -3.61 2.98
N THR A 248 -16.72 -2.61 3.77
CA THR A 248 -18.08 -2.50 4.31
C THR A 248 -18.80 -1.31 3.71
N ASN A 249 -20.00 -1.52 3.17
CA ASN A 249 -20.93 -0.44 2.84
C ASN A 249 -21.59 0.06 4.13
N LEU A 250 -21.16 1.21 4.63
CA LEU A 250 -21.70 1.79 5.86
C LEU A 250 -23.14 2.28 5.72
N THR A 251 -23.63 2.46 4.49
CA THR A 251 -25.01 2.89 4.23
C THR A 251 -26.00 1.74 4.36
N THR A 252 -25.63 0.53 3.94
CA THR A 252 -26.54 -0.64 3.92
C THR A 252 -26.19 -1.75 4.90
N GLY A 253 -24.92 -1.85 5.31
CA GLY A 253 -24.38 -2.97 6.09
C GLY A 253 -23.88 -4.15 5.26
N ASP A 254 -24.04 -4.13 3.93
CA ASP A 254 -23.45 -5.13 3.04
C ASP A 254 -21.91 -5.06 3.09
N LYS A 255 -21.23 -6.20 2.92
CA LYS A 255 -19.76 -6.23 3.03
C LYS A 255 -19.13 -7.24 2.07
N VAL A 256 -17.88 -7.01 1.71
CA VAL A 256 -17.00 -8.01 1.10
C VAL A 256 -15.97 -8.42 2.11
N VAL A 257 -15.73 -9.73 2.24
CA VAL A 257 -14.60 -10.29 2.98
C VAL A 257 -13.79 -11.14 2.03
N LEU A 258 -12.52 -10.79 1.85
CA LEU A 258 -11.59 -11.48 0.96
C LEU A 258 -10.40 -11.98 1.77
N TYR A 259 -10.10 -13.26 1.61
CA TYR A 259 -9.06 -13.99 2.31
C TYR A 259 -7.83 -14.10 1.41
N PHE A 260 -6.78 -13.38 1.77
CA PHE A 260 -5.47 -13.49 1.13
C PHE A 260 -4.76 -14.70 1.74
N GLN A 261 -4.57 -15.72 0.91
CA GLN A 261 -3.96 -16.97 1.35
C GLN A 261 -2.47 -16.74 1.62
N PRO A 262 -1.95 -17.17 2.79
CA PRO A 262 -0.53 -17.08 3.06
C PRO A 262 0.26 -18.01 2.13
N CYS A 263 1.48 -17.61 1.79
CA CYS A 263 2.41 -18.50 1.11
C CYS A 263 2.75 -19.72 1.99
N GLY A 264 2.17 -20.86 1.65
CA GLY A 264 2.35 -22.14 2.33
C GLY A 264 3.56 -22.95 1.84
N TRP A 265 3.54 -24.24 2.17
CA TRP A 265 4.59 -25.18 1.74
C TRP A 265 4.72 -25.21 0.23
N PHE A 266 5.96 -25.16 -0.26
CA PHE A 266 6.26 -25.16 -1.69
C PHE A 266 5.51 -24.06 -2.47
N GLY A 267 5.27 -22.89 -1.87
CA GLY A 267 4.60 -21.77 -2.53
C GLY A 267 3.09 -21.94 -2.72
N ALA A 268 2.48 -22.99 -2.16
CA ALA A 268 1.03 -23.21 -2.24
C ALA A 268 0.26 -22.02 -1.63
N GLY A 269 -0.83 -21.60 -2.27
CA GLY A 269 -1.62 -20.45 -1.80
C GLY A 269 -1.01 -19.08 -2.11
N ARG A 270 0.26 -19.01 -2.56
CA ARG A 270 0.89 -17.72 -2.85
C ARG A 270 0.12 -17.00 -3.94
N TYR A 271 -0.22 -15.75 -3.64
CA TYR A 271 -1.06 -14.87 -4.46
C TYR A 271 -2.55 -15.16 -4.46
N GLU A 272 -3.01 -16.31 -3.96
CA GLU A 272 -4.42 -16.70 -4.03
C GLU A 272 -5.28 -15.82 -3.12
N VAL A 273 -6.44 -15.42 -3.65
CA VAL A 273 -7.48 -14.71 -2.93
C VAL A 273 -8.82 -15.34 -3.25
N ASP A 274 -9.61 -15.59 -2.21
CA ASP A 274 -10.99 -16.01 -2.34
C ASP A 274 -11.84 -15.35 -1.25
N GLY A 275 -13.15 -15.32 -1.43
CA GLY A 275 -14.05 -14.77 -0.43
C GLY A 275 -15.40 -14.41 -1.03
N TYR A 276 -16.18 -13.62 -0.30
CA TYR A 276 -17.57 -13.41 -0.66
C TYR A 276 -18.02 -11.98 -0.45
N VAL A 277 -18.98 -11.57 -1.27
CA VAL A 277 -19.88 -10.47 -0.98
C VAL A 277 -21.05 -11.01 -0.16
N TYR A 278 -21.29 -10.38 0.98
CA TYR A 278 -22.37 -10.66 1.90
C TYR A 278 -23.37 -9.51 1.92
N ASN A 279 -24.64 -9.85 2.11
CA ASN A 279 -25.62 -8.85 2.50
C ASN A 279 -25.50 -8.48 3.99
N ALA A 280 -26.26 -7.48 4.44
CA ALA A 280 -26.33 -7.07 5.84
C ALA A 280 -26.80 -8.17 6.82
N ALA A 281 -27.42 -9.26 6.34
CA ALA A 281 -27.80 -10.42 7.14
C ALA A 281 -26.71 -11.51 7.21
N GLU A 282 -25.51 -11.21 6.69
CA GLU A 282 -24.36 -12.13 6.59
C GLU A 282 -24.60 -13.34 5.68
N GLU A 283 -25.52 -13.23 4.72
CA GLU A 283 -25.73 -14.25 3.71
C GLU A 283 -24.82 -13.99 2.50
N PRO A 284 -24.05 -14.99 2.03
CA PRO A 284 -23.24 -14.84 0.84
C PRO A 284 -24.14 -14.67 -0.39
N LYS A 285 -23.69 -13.83 -1.34
CA LYS A 285 -24.39 -13.52 -2.59
C LYS A 285 -23.52 -13.73 -3.82
N ILE A 286 -22.23 -13.42 -3.71
CA ILE A 286 -21.27 -13.53 -4.80
C ILE A 286 -19.97 -14.09 -4.23
N LEU A 287 -19.49 -15.19 -4.83
CA LEU A 287 -18.15 -15.71 -4.64
C LEU A 287 -17.17 -14.88 -5.48
N MET A 288 -16.05 -14.47 -4.90
CA MET A 288 -14.93 -13.84 -5.58
C MET A 288 -13.69 -14.73 -5.44
N THR A 289 -12.97 -14.97 -6.53
CA THR A 289 -11.77 -15.80 -6.55
C THR A 289 -10.74 -15.25 -7.53
N GLY A 290 -9.46 -15.50 -7.27
CA GLY A 290 -8.40 -15.16 -8.19
C GLY A 290 -7.04 -15.11 -7.54
N LYS A 291 -6.16 -14.31 -8.15
CA LYS A 291 -4.85 -14.01 -7.61
C LYS A 291 -4.57 -12.53 -7.70
N TRP A 292 -4.15 -11.93 -6.58
CA TRP A 292 -3.92 -10.49 -6.49
C TRP A 292 -2.76 -10.00 -7.36
N ASN A 293 -1.94 -10.90 -7.92
CA ASN A 293 -0.86 -10.56 -8.85
C ASN A 293 -1.18 -10.86 -10.33
N GLU A 294 -2.37 -11.39 -10.65
CA GLU A 294 -2.78 -11.79 -12.01
C GLU A 294 -4.15 -11.22 -12.36
N SER A 295 -5.22 -11.67 -11.69
CA SER A 295 -6.61 -11.32 -12.02
C SER A 295 -7.59 -11.76 -10.93
N MET A 296 -8.77 -11.14 -10.89
CA MET A 296 -9.89 -11.50 -10.02
C MET A 296 -11.15 -11.76 -10.86
N SER A 297 -11.92 -12.76 -10.45
CA SER A 297 -13.20 -13.15 -11.02
C SER A 297 -14.29 -13.21 -9.94
N TYR A 298 -15.55 -13.19 -10.36
CA TYR A 298 -16.71 -13.34 -9.50
C TYR A 298 -17.74 -14.30 -10.10
N GLN A 299 -18.56 -14.88 -9.25
CA GLN A 299 -19.64 -15.80 -9.61
C GLN A 299 -20.77 -15.73 -8.58
N PRO A 300 -22.05 -15.63 -8.99
CA PRO A 300 -23.17 -15.75 -8.05
C PRO A 300 -23.13 -17.08 -7.30
N CYS A 301 -23.46 -17.06 -6.01
CA CYS A 301 -23.49 -18.25 -5.16
C CYS A 301 -24.82 -18.41 -4.41
N ASP A 302 -25.09 -19.62 -3.91
CA ASP A 302 -26.21 -19.89 -3.02
C ASP A 302 -25.91 -19.46 -1.57
N MET A 303 -26.83 -19.79 -0.64
CA MET A 303 -26.69 -19.42 0.77
C MET A 303 -25.58 -20.18 1.49
N GLU A 304 -25.22 -21.35 0.96
CA GLU A 304 -24.08 -22.12 1.42
C GLU A 304 -22.77 -21.49 0.93
N GLY A 305 -22.78 -20.74 -0.17
CA GLY A 305 -21.60 -20.15 -0.80
C GLY A 305 -21.10 -20.94 -2.01
N GLU A 306 -21.84 -21.97 -2.43
CA GLU A 306 -21.50 -22.73 -3.62
C GLU A 306 -21.96 -21.97 -4.88
N PRO A 307 -21.17 -21.99 -5.96
CA PRO A 307 -21.57 -21.38 -7.22
C PRO A 307 -22.93 -21.85 -7.72
N LEU A 308 -23.77 -20.92 -8.19
CA LEU A 308 -25.06 -21.29 -8.74
C LEU A 308 -24.91 -22.18 -9.99
N PRO A 309 -25.80 -23.18 -10.19
CA PRO A 309 -25.80 -24.00 -11.40
C PRO A 309 -25.88 -23.14 -12.68
N ASP A 310 -25.22 -23.59 -13.75
CA ASP A 310 -25.20 -22.93 -15.06
C ASP A 310 -24.61 -21.51 -15.06
N THR A 311 -23.85 -21.14 -14.03
CA THR A 311 -23.03 -19.92 -14.03
C THR A 311 -21.56 -20.27 -14.22
N GLU A 312 -20.79 -19.34 -14.77
CA GLU A 312 -19.34 -19.46 -14.93
C GLU A 312 -18.67 -18.23 -14.28
N PRO A 313 -17.44 -18.37 -13.76
CA PRO A 313 -16.66 -17.24 -13.27
C PRO A 313 -16.48 -16.17 -14.35
N LYS A 314 -16.72 -14.92 -13.98
CA LYS A 314 -16.52 -13.74 -14.84
C LYS A 314 -15.39 -12.90 -14.30
N GLU A 315 -14.42 -12.58 -15.15
CA GLU A 315 -13.33 -11.67 -14.79
C GLU A 315 -13.89 -10.26 -14.52
N VAL A 316 -13.47 -9.67 -13.41
CA VAL A 316 -13.78 -8.27 -13.04
C VAL A 316 -12.55 -7.38 -13.18
N TRP A 317 -11.36 -7.91 -12.92
CA TRP A 317 -10.10 -7.20 -12.96
C TRP A 317 -8.96 -8.12 -13.39
N GLY A 318 -8.02 -7.58 -14.16
CA GLY A 318 -6.78 -8.23 -14.55
C GLY A 318 -5.65 -7.20 -14.53
N VAL A 319 -4.45 -7.67 -14.18
CA VAL A 319 -3.24 -6.85 -14.18
C VAL A 319 -2.92 -6.37 -15.59
N ALA A 320 -2.74 -5.05 -15.75
CA ALA A 320 -2.33 -4.47 -17.00
C ALA A 320 -0.90 -4.91 -17.37
N ALA A 321 -0.58 -4.88 -18.67
CA ALA A 321 0.78 -5.14 -19.12
C ALA A 321 1.76 -4.18 -18.43
N ALA A 322 2.85 -4.73 -17.90
CA ALA A 322 3.92 -3.98 -17.25
C ALA A 322 5.22 -4.04 -18.09
N PRO A 323 6.10 -3.02 -18.01
CA PRO A 323 7.42 -3.06 -18.64
C PRO A 323 8.21 -4.33 -18.28
N GLN A 324 8.77 -4.99 -19.30
CA GLN A 324 9.64 -6.14 -19.10
C GLN A 324 11.01 -5.71 -18.55
N ASN A 325 11.54 -6.47 -17.59
CA ASN A 325 12.86 -6.25 -16.99
C ASN A 325 13.04 -4.86 -16.33
N ASP A 326 11.95 -4.25 -15.88
CA ASP A 326 12.05 -3.02 -15.08
C ASP A 326 12.82 -3.27 -13.79
N LYS A 327 13.82 -2.43 -13.51
CA LYS A 327 14.71 -2.58 -12.35
C LYS A 327 13.95 -2.62 -11.03
N PHE A 328 12.90 -1.80 -10.91
CA PHE A 328 12.10 -1.68 -9.70
C PHE A 328 10.74 -2.36 -9.86
N GLN A 329 10.45 -3.06 -10.96
CA GLN A 329 9.15 -3.67 -11.25
C GLN A 329 7.98 -2.64 -11.25
N TYR A 330 8.24 -1.45 -11.78
CA TYR A 330 7.20 -0.44 -11.98
C TYR A 330 6.21 -0.82 -13.08
N THR A 331 4.92 -0.57 -12.84
CA THR A 331 3.89 -0.56 -13.90
C THR A 331 4.11 0.64 -14.81
N HIS A 332 3.45 0.66 -15.97
CA HIS A 332 3.41 1.86 -16.80
C HIS A 332 2.81 3.06 -16.05
N PHE A 333 1.83 2.80 -15.17
CA PHE A 333 1.26 3.83 -14.31
C PHE A 333 2.28 4.36 -13.30
N ALA A 334 3.00 3.48 -12.59
CA ALA A 334 4.06 3.89 -11.67
C ALA A 334 5.11 4.80 -12.34
N HIS A 335 5.57 4.44 -13.55
CA HIS A 335 6.45 5.30 -14.35
C HIS A 335 5.81 6.64 -14.71
N LYS A 336 4.55 6.61 -15.15
CA LYS A 336 3.80 7.81 -15.53
C LYS A 336 3.72 8.79 -14.36
N ILE A 337 3.30 8.32 -13.18
CA ILE A 337 3.06 9.17 -12.01
C ILE A 337 4.36 9.69 -11.36
N ASN A 338 5.49 9.00 -11.58
CA ASN A 338 6.82 9.44 -11.14
C ASN A 338 7.46 10.46 -12.10
N SER A 339 7.03 10.48 -13.38
CA SER A 339 7.59 11.38 -14.39
C SER A 339 7.16 12.84 -14.18
N PHE A 340 8.07 13.75 -14.50
CA PHE A 340 7.77 15.18 -14.63
C PHE A 340 6.88 15.50 -15.82
N ASP A 341 6.81 14.63 -16.82
CA ASP A 341 5.97 14.85 -18.02
C ASP A 341 4.47 14.83 -17.70
N THR A 342 4.11 14.25 -16.54
CA THR A 342 2.73 14.25 -16.04
C THR A 342 2.57 15.04 -14.74
N ALA A 343 3.60 15.80 -14.36
CA ALA A 343 3.52 16.74 -13.26
C ALA A 343 2.56 17.88 -13.64
N PRO A 344 1.69 18.32 -12.72
CA PRO A 344 0.85 19.48 -12.97
C PRO A 344 1.66 20.76 -13.17
N ARG A 345 1.08 21.70 -13.91
CA ARG A 345 1.60 23.08 -14.00
C ARG A 345 1.60 23.72 -12.61
N LYS A 346 2.65 24.51 -12.34
CA LYS A 346 2.90 25.13 -11.03
C LYS A 346 2.91 24.10 -9.89
N LEU A 347 3.71 23.06 -10.07
CA LEU A 347 3.94 22.01 -9.07
C LEU A 347 4.29 22.63 -7.71
N LEU A 348 3.72 22.08 -6.65
CA LEU A 348 4.07 22.47 -5.29
C LEU A 348 5.56 22.23 -5.03
N ALA A 349 6.23 23.20 -4.40
CA ALA A 349 7.63 23.04 -3.99
C ALA A 349 7.84 21.85 -3.03
N SER A 350 6.78 21.43 -2.33
CA SER A 350 6.76 20.27 -1.45
C SER A 350 6.56 18.93 -2.18
N ASP A 351 6.37 18.90 -3.51
CA ASP A 351 6.06 17.68 -4.25
C ASP A 351 7.22 16.68 -4.27
N SER A 352 6.91 15.40 -3.99
CA SER A 352 7.86 14.29 -3.96
C SER A 352 8.70 14.13 -5.25
N ARG A 353 8.22 14.58 -6.42
CA ARG A 353 9.01 14.53 -7.65
C ARG A 353 10.26 15.40 -7.57
N LEU A 354 10.24 16.50 -6.80
CA LEU A 354 11.37 17.41 -6.63
C LEU A 354 12.41 16.90 -5.62
N ARG A 355 12.07 15.86 -4.84
CA ARG A 355 12.88 15.39 -3.71
C ARG A 355 14.27 14.89 -4.17
N PRO A 356 15.39 15.45 -3.66
CA PRO A 356 16.72 15.27 -4.28
C PRO A 356 17.35 13.88 -4.10
N ASP A 357 17.17 13.23 -2.94
CA ASP A 357 17.64 11.86 -2.69
C ASP A 357 16.94 10.84 -3.59
N ARG A 358 15.62 10.98 -3.74
CA ARG A 358 14.78 10.22 -4.68
C ARG A 358 15.26 10.42 -6.13
N CYS A 359 15.43 11.66 -6.57
CA CYS A 359 15.90 12.00 -7.92
C CYS A 359 17.28 11.42 -8.23
N ALA A 360 18.20 11.46 -7.25
CA ALA A 360 19.52 10.88 -7.42
C ALA A 360 19.46 9.35 -7.56
N LEU A 361 18.60 8.68 -6.78
CA LEU A 361 18.39 7.23 -6.88
C LEU A 361 17.79 6.84 -8.23
N GLU A 362 16.82 7.61 -8.73
CA GLU A 362 16.19 7.39 -10.05
C GLU A 362 17.23 7.41 -11.18
N ARG A 363 18.24 8.28 -11.06
CA ARG A 363 19.37 8.37 -12.01
C ARG A 363 20.46 7.32 -11.78
N GLY A 364 20.31 6.47 -10.77
CA GLY A 364 21.28 5.43 -10.41
C GLY A 364 22.49 5.93 -9.60
N ASP A 365 22.50 7.18 -9.14
CA ASP A 365 23.58 7.75 -8.33
C ASP A 365 23.37 7.46 -6.84
N LEU A 366 23.78 6.26 -6.42
CA LEU A 366 23.64 5.78 -5.04
C LEU A 366 24.41 6.65 -4.03
N SER A 367 25.56 7.19 -4.44
CA SER A 367 26.40 8.01 -3.57
C SER A 367 25.70 9.33 -3.26
N LYS A 368 25.26 10.04 -4.31
CA LYS A 368 24.51 11.28 -4.16
C LYS A 368 23.19 11.06 -3.43
N ALA A 369 22.46 10.00 -3.75
CA ALA A 369 21.21 9.68 -3.05
C ALA A 369 21.43 9.47 -1.53
N GLY A 370 22.52 8.79 -1.14
CA GLY A 370 22.89 8.63 0.26
C GLY A 370 23.24 9.95 0.95
N ALA A 371 24.00 10.82 0.29
CA ALA A 371 24.37 12.13 0.82
C ALA A 371 23.16 13.06 0.99
N GLU A 372 22.29 13.15 -0.03
CA GLU A 372 21.08 13.97 -0.01
C GLU A 372 20.07 13.45 1.04
N LYS A 373 19.95 12.12 1.20
CA LYS A 373 19.08 11.51 2.22
C LYS A 373 19.52 11.96 3.62
N SER A 374 20.82 11.83 3.93
CA SER A 374 21.37 12.28 5.21
C SER A 374 21.17 13.78 5.42
N SER A 375 21.42 14.59 4.38
CA SER A 375 21.21 16.04 4.43
C SER A 375 19.75 16.41 4.72
N LEU A 376 18.78 15.79 4.05
CA LEU A 376 17.36 16.03 4.28
C LEU A 376 16.92 15.64 5.69
N GLU A 377 17.38 14.50 6.20
CA GLU A 377 17.06 14.07 7.57
C GLU A 377 17.65 15.05 8.61
N GLU A 378 18.86 15.54 8.40
CA GLU A 378 19.47 16.58 9.26
C GLU A 378 18.71 17.91 9.19
N LYS A 379 18.31 18.34 8.00
CA LYS A 379 17.48 19.54 7.82
C LYS A 379 16.15 19.40 8.54
N GLN A 380 15.48 18.25 8.46
CA GLN A 380 14.24 17.98 9.20
C GLN A 380 14.46 18.01 10.72
N ARG A 381 15.55 17.41 11.23
CA ARG A 381 15.90 17.48 12.66
C ARG A 381 16.19 18.92 13.11
N ALA A 382 16.85 19.71 12.27
CA ALA A 382 17.13 21.12 12.54
C ALA A 382 15.86 21.97 12.53
N GLU A 383 14.98 21.76 11.55
CA GLU A 383 13.67 22.40 11.48
C GLU A 383 12.87 22.13 12.75
N LYS A 384 12.70 20.85 13.12
CA LYS A 384 11.93 20.46 14.31
C LYS A 384 12.41 21.19 15.56
N ARG A 385 13.73 21.21 15.79
CA ARG A 385 14.33 21.94 16.92
C ARG A 385 14.01 23.43 16.89
N ASN A 386 14.06 24.04 15.71
CA ASN A 386 13.80 25.48 15.53
C ASN A 386 12.31 25.81 15.75
N ARG A 387 11.41 24.95 15.27
CA ARG A 387 9.97 25.06 15.46
C ARG A 387 9.57 24.89 16.93
N GLU A 388 10.11 23.88 17.61
CA GLU A 388 9.90 23.66 19.05
C GLU A 388 10.45 24.82 19.89
N ALA A 389 11.65 25.32 19.58
CA ALA A 389 12.24 26.47 20.28
C ALA A 389 11.41 27.75 20.16
N LYS A 390 10.63 27.89 19.08
CA LYS A 390 9.70 29.02 18.86
C LYS A 390 8.30 28.76 19.42
N GLY A 391 8.03 27.58 19.99
CA GLY A 391 6.70 27.19 20.46
C GLY A 391 5.68 27.04 19.33
N HIS A 392 6.13 26.86 18.08
CA HIS A 392 5.27 26.70 16.92
C HIS A 392 4.82 25.23 16.79
N GLN A 393 3.55 25.02 16.45
CA GLN A 393 3.04 23.70 16.08
C GLN A 393 3.04 23.57 14.55
N PHE A 394 3.36 22.38 14.04
CA PHE A 394 3.16 22.10 12.62
C PHE A 394 1.68 21.91 12.34
N THR A 395 1.19 22.51 11.26
CA THR A 395 -0.17 22.34 10.77
C THR A 395 -0.08 21.96 9.31
N ALA A 396 -0.69 20.84 8.95
CA ALA A 396 -0.79 20.39 7.57
C ALA A 396 -1.56 21.43 6.73
N ARG A 397 -1.16 21.60 5.48
CA ARG A 397 -1.71 22.65 4.61
C ARG A 397 -3.05 22.24 4.01
N TRP A 398 -3.16 20.99 3.57
CA TRP A 398 -4.29 20.49 2.76
C TRP A 398 -5.26 19.62 3.55
N PHE A 399 -4.89 19.25 4.77
CA PHE A 399 -5.69 18.39 5.63
C PHE A 399 -5.76 18.95 7.05
N ASP A 400 -6.96 18.91 7.63
CA ASP A 400 -7.19 19.35 9.00
C ASP A 400 -7.31 18.12 9.91
N LEU A 401 -6.66 18.15 11.08
CA LEU A 401 -6.85 17.14 12.12
C LEU A 401 -8.26 17.26 12.68
N THR A 402 -8.98 16.14 12.77
CA THR A 402 -10.34 16.09 13.30
C THR A 402 -10.37 15.61 14.75
N ASP A 403 -11.54 15.69 15.40
CA ASP A 403 -11.78 15.06 16.70
C ASP A 403 -12.08 13.54 16.58
N GLU A 404 -12.13 12.98 15.37
CA GLU A 404 -12.40 11.56 15.14
C GLU A 404 -11.15 10.71 15.46
N ILE A 405 -11.35 9.72 16.33
CA ILE A 405 -10.40 8.63 16.57
C ILE A 405 -11.03 7.34 16.04
N THR A 406 -10.44 6.77 14.99
CA THR A 406 -10.91 5.50 14.42
C THR A 406 -10.19 4.32 15.08
N PRO A 407 -10.90 3.39 15.74
CA PRO A 407 -10.30 2.14 16.18
C PRO A 407 -10.05 1.23 14.96
N THR A 408 -8.83 0.74 14.83
CA THR A 408 -8.49 -0.28 13.81
C THR A 408 -8.12 -1.60 14.50
N PRO A 409 -8.08 -2.73 13.78
CA PRO A 409 -7.59 -3.99 14.34
C PRO A 409 -6.16 -3.93 14.93
N TRP A 410 -5.36 -2.92 14.57
CA TRP A 410 -3.95 -2.81 14.94
C TRP A 410 -3.64 -1.63 15.86
N GLY A 411 -4.65 -0.83 16.23
CA GLY A 411 -4.55 0.31 17.13
C GLY A 411 -5.43 1.49 16.74
N ASP A 412 -5.41 2.52 17.58
CA ASP A 412 -6.19 3.74 17.34
C ASP A 412 -5.48 4.69 16.35
N LEU A 413 -6.30 5.41 15.58
CA LEU A 413 -5.86 6.33 14.56
C LEU A 413 -6.56 7.69 14.69
N GLU A 414 -5.77 8.76 14.80
CA GLU A 414 -6.23 10.12 14.61
C GLU A 414 -6.54 10.38 13.13
N VAL A 415 -7.73 10.93 12.82
CA VAL A 415 -8.17 11.12 11.43
C VAL A 415 -7.91 12.55 10.95
N TYR A 416 -7.35 12.65 9.74
CA TYR A 416 -7.19 13.89 9.00
C TYR A 416 -8.21 13.95 7.87
N GLN A 417 -8.86 15.11 7.71
CA GLN A 417 -9.86 15.36 6.69
C GLN A 417 -9.35 16.38 5.67
N TYR A 418 -9.61 16.14 4.39
CA TYR A 418 -9.31 17.10 3.33
C TYR A 418 -10.09 18.41 3.53
N ASN A 419 -9.39 19.54 3.46
CA ASN A 419 -9.97 20.85 3.80
C ASN A 419 -10.41 21.69 2.59
N GLY A 420 -10.32 21.15 1.36
CA GLY A 420 -10.75 21.83 0.13
C GLY A 420 -9.78 22.89 -0.41
N LYS A 421 -8.80 23.34 0.37
CA LYS A 421 -7.88 24.44 -0.02
C LYS A 421 -7.03 24.10 -1.24
N TYR A 422 -6.75 22.81 -1.48
CA TYR A 422 -5.98 22.39 -2.66
C TYR A 422 -6.80 22.56 -3.95
N ALA A 423 -8.11 22.26 -3.93
CA ALA A 423 -9.00 22.52 -5.06
C ALA A 423 -9.11 24.02 -5.36
N GLU A 424 -9.22 24.87 -4.32
CA GLU A 424 -9.16 26.33 -4.49
C GLU A 424 -7.83 26.79 -5.11
N HIS A 425 -6.70 26.24 -4.62
CA HIS A 425 -5.38 26.48 -5.18
C HIS A 425 -5.32 26.09 -6.67
N ARG A 426 -5.82 24.91 -7.03
CA ARG A 426 -5.86 24.44 -8.43
C ARG A 426 -6.71 25.33 -9.31
N ALA A 427 -7.90 25.74 -8.86
CA ALA A 427 -8.75 26.66 -9.59
C ALA A 427 -8.08 28.04 -9.82
N ALA A 428 -7.33 28.54 -8.84
CA ALA A 428 -6.53 29.76 -8.98
C ALA A 428 -5.37 29.61 -9.96
N VAL A 429 -4.69 28.45 -9.96
CA VAL A 429 -3.64 28.14 -10.93
C VAL A 429 -4.20 28.09 -12.36
N ASP A 430 -5.32 27.41 -12.56
CA ASP A 430 -5.92 27.21 -13.88
C ASP A 430 -6.52 28.49 -14.47
N SER A 431 -6.98 29.41 -13.61
CA SER A 431 -7.45 30.75 -14.01
C SER A 431 -6.32 31.75 -14.26
N SER A 432 -5.10 31.47 -13.82
CA SER A 432 -3.95 32.37 -14.03
C SER A 432 -3.37 32.21 -15.45
N GLU A 433 -3.48 33.26 -16.28
CA GLU A 433 -2.98 33.33 -17.67
C GLU A 433 -1.43 33.37 -17.79
N SER A 434 -0.67 32.77 -16.86
CA SER A 434 0.79 32.79 -16.96
C SER A 434 1.25 31.82 -18.06
N ILE A 435 1.52 32.37 -19.25
CA ILE A 435 2.03 31.68 -20.47
C ILE A 435 3.50 31.22 -20.32
N GLY A 436 4.14 31.47 -19.18
CA GLY A 436 5.49 30.96 -18.91
C GLY A 436 5.51 29.44 -18.78
N GLU A 437 6.27 28.76 -19.63
CA GLU A 437 6.81 27.43 -19.34
C GLU A 437 7.84 27.58 -18.22
N ASP A 438 7.39 27.80 -16.99
CA ASP A 438 8.27 27.66 -15.84
C ASP A 438 8.68 26.19 -15.79
N ASP A 439 9.95 25.89 -16.08
CA ASP A 439 10.49 24.54 -15.99
C ASP A 439 10.26 24.05 -14.56
N VAL A 440 9.31 23.13 -14.39
CA VAL A 440 8.92 22.56 -13.09
C VAL A 440 10.15 22.00 -12.36
N ARG A 441 11.18 21.57 -13.11
CA ARG A 441 12.44 21.02 -12.59
C ARG A 441 13.36 22.08 -11.98
N SER A 442 13.09 23.37 -12.21
CA SER A 442 13.85 24.47 -11.59
C SER A 442 13.37 24.82 -10.19
N THR A 443 12.21 24.30 -9.77
CA THR A 443 11.64 24.50 -8.43
C THR A 443 12.51 23.80 -7.39
N GLU A 444 12.98 24.53 -6.38
CA GLU A 444 13.69 23.92 -5.26
C GLU A 444 12.71 23.17 -4.35
N PHE A 445 13.04 21.93 -4.00
CA PHE A 445 12.23 21.14 -3.07
C PHE A 445 12.20 21.80 -1.69
N ASN A 446 11.00 22.18 -1.25
CA ASN A 446 10.75 22.77 0.05
C ASN A 446 9.44 22.22 0.66
N PRO A 447 9.53 21.19 1.52
CA PRO A 447 8.37 20.61 2.21
C PRO A 447 7.89 21.48 3.39
N TRP A 448 8.71 22.40 3.88
CA TRP A 448 8.38 23.21 5.05
C TRP A 448 7.78 24.55 4.62
N GLN A 449 6.54 24.47 4.16
CA GLN A 449 5.76 25.64 3.78
C GLN A 449 5.16 26.29 5.03
N TYR A 450 5.99 26.91 5.87
CA TYR A 450 5.50 27.75 6.95
C TYR A 450 4.82 28.95 6.35
N GLY A 451 3.52 29.10 6.59
CA GLY A 451 2.81 30.32 6.25
C GLY A 451 3.50 31.52 6.90
N ASN A 452 4.19 32.33 6.10
CA ASN A 452 4.02 33.76 6.26
C ASN A 452 2.63 34.05 5.69
N LEU A 453 1.59 33.88 6.50
CA LEU A 453 0.20 34.24 6.18
C LEU A 453 0.04 35.73 5.81
N SER A 454 1.11 36.52 5.90
CA SER A 454 1.16 37.92 5.50
C SER A 454 1.65 38.16 4.06
N THR A 455 2.09 37.14 3.30
CA THR A 455 2.70 37.36 1.96
C THR A 455 2.35 36.35 0.86
N GLU A 456 1.45 35.39 1.06
CA GLU A 456 0.91 34.55 -0.04
C GLU A 456 -0.46 35.03 -0.51
#